data_AF-A0AAP0HVY5-F1
#
_entry.id   AF-A0AAP0HVY5-F1
#
_cell.length_a   1.000
_cell.length_b   1.000
_cell.length_c   1.000
_cell.angle_alpha   90.00
_cell.angle_beta   90.00
_cell.angle_gamma   90.00
#
_symmetry.space_group_name_H-M   'P 1'
#
loop_
_entity.id
_entity.type
_entity.pdbx_description
1 polymer ?
#
loop_
_entity_poly.entity_id
_entity_poly.type
_entity_poly.pdbx_seq_one_letter_code
_entity_poly.pdbx_strand_id
1 'polypeptide(L)' 'MHKLNKNRVQPKFVTDEAWRRYLEYWESEDFLVRSRQASTNRNTEVEGPGTGSSKHGGGRCLL' A
#
# COMPACT_ATOMS: atom_id res chain seq x y z
N MET A 1 -9.48 -23.51 3.71
CA MET A 1 -8.24 -22.78 4.04
C MET A 1 -7.10 -23.35 3.23
N HIS A 2 -6.51 -22.58 2.31
CA HIS A 2 -5.34 -23.05 1.55
C HIS A 2 -4.10 -23.03 2.44
N LYS A 3 -3.47 -24.19 2.63
CA LYS A 3 -2.20 -24.31 3.36
C LYS A 3 -1.10 -23.72 2.49
N LEU A 4 -0.43 -22.67 2.96
CA LEU A 4 0.75 -22.12 2.30
C LEU A 4 1.83 -23.20 2.22
N ASN A 5 2.30 -23.48 1.00
CA ASN A 5 3.34 -24.47 0.76
C ASN A 5 4.67 -23.96 1.35
N LYS A 6 5.12 -24.61 2.43
CA LYS A 6 6.32 -24.25 3.21
C LYS A 6 7.63 -24.41 2.45
N ASN A 7 7.61 -25.04 1.27
CA ASN A 7 8.80 -25.27 0.44
C ASN A 7 8.99 -24.22 -0.67
N ARG A 8 8.20 -23.14 -0.67
CA ARG A 8 8.43 -22.04 -1.60
C ARG A 8 9.55 -21.16 -1.05
N VAL A 9 10.71 -21.21 -1.70
CA VAL A 9 11.78 -20.24 -1.48
C VAL A 9 11.18 -18.86 -1.74
N GLN A 10 11.14 -18.02 -0.71
CA GLN A 10 10.69 -16.65 -0.86
C GLN A 10 11.69 -15.95 -1.78
N PRO A 11 11.27 -15.44 -2.95
CA PRO A 11 12.19 -14.74 -3.83
C PRO A 11 12.69 -13.48 -3.11
N LYS A 12 14.01 -13.30 -3.09
CA LYS A 12 14.64 -12.11 -2.50
C LYS A 12 14.45 -10.85 -3.35
N PHE A 13 14.17 -11.05 -4.64
CA PHE A 13 14.01 -9.99 -5.63
C PHE A 13 12.83 -10.33 -6.55
N VAL A 14 12.19 -9.29 -7.06
CA VAL A 14 11.13 -9.41 -8.08
C VAL A 14 11.81 -9.61 -9.42
N THR A 15 11.33 -10.55 -10.24
CA THR A 15 11.83 -10.74 -11.60
C THR A 15 11.34 -9.61 -12.51
N ASP A 16 12.07 -9.29 -13.57
CA ASP A 16 11.68 -8.23 -14.51
C ASP A 16 10.29 -8.46 -15.12
N GLU A 17 9.93 -9.72 -15.38
CA GLU A 17 8.60 -10.09 -15.87
C GLU A 17 7.50 -9.77 -14.85
N ALA A 18 7.73 -10.09 -13.56
CA ALA A 18 6.79 -9.77 -12.50
C ALA A 18 6.71 -8.26 -12.25
N TRP A 19 7.85 -7.57 -12.34
CA TRP A 19 7.91 -6.12 -12.25
C TRP A 19 7.09 -5.44 -13.35
N ARG A 20 7.25 -5.89 -14.60
CA ARG A 20 6.47 -5.38 -15.74
C ARG A 20 4.97 -5.57 -15.54
N ARG A 21 4.54 -6.74 -15.05
CA ARG A 21 3.12 -7.00 -14.72
C ARG A 21 2.60 -6.07 -13.62
N TYR A 22 3.43 -5.71 -12.63
CA TYR A 22 3.04 -4.73 -11.63
C TYR A 22 2.89 -3.33 -12.20
N LEU A 23 3.78 -2.92 -13.11
CA LEU A 23 3.65 -1.63 -13.81
C LEU A 23 2.34 -1.56 -14.60
N GLU A 24 2.05 -2.58 -15.42
CA GLU A 24 0.80 -2.67 -16.19
C GLU A 24 -0.43 -2.61 -15.27
N TYR A 25 -0.38 -3.32 -14.14
CA TYR A 25 -1.46 -3.29 -13.15
C TYR A 25 -1.61 -1.91 -12.49
N TRP A 26 -0.52 -1.25 -12.13
CA TRP A 26 -0.56 0.08 -11.50
C TRP A 26 -1.02 1.19 -12.45
N GLU A 27 -0.85 0.99 -13.75
CA GLU A 27 -1.39 1.89 -14.79
C GLU A 27 -2.86 1.63 -15.11
N SER A 28 -3.44 0.51 -14.62
CA SER A 28 -4.85 0.20 -14.86
C SER A 28 -5.79 1.18 -14.17
N GLU A 29 -6.90 1.53 -14.84
CA GLU A 29 -7.92 2.42 -14.28
C GLU A 29 -8.49 1.89 -12.96
N ASP A 30 -8.71 0.58 -12.85
CA ASP A 30 -9.19 -0.06 -11.64
C ASP A 30 -8.27 0.18 -10.44
N PHE A 31 -6.95 0.10 -10.65
CA PHE A 31 -5.98 0.38 -9.60
C PHE A 31 -5.98 1.87 -9.24
N LEU A 32 -6.01 2.76 -10.24
CA LEU A 32 -6.03 4.21 -10.01
C LEU A 32 -7.27 4.66 -9.25
N VAL A 33 -8.45 4.12 -9.60
CA VAL A 33 -9.72 4.39 -8.91
C VAL A 33 -9.64 3.92 -7.47
N ARG A 34 -9.17 2.69 -7.21
CA ARG A 34 -9.02 2.16 -5.85
C ARG A 34 -7.98 2.92 -5.04
N SER A 35 -6.86 3.29 -5.65
CA SER A 35 -5.78 4.07 -5.02
C SER A 35 -6.27 5.47 -4.62
N ARG A 36 -7.02 6.12 -5.52
CA ARG A 36 -7.66 7.41 -5.24
C ARG A 36 -8.70 7.29 -4.12
N GLN A 37 -9.53 6.25 -4.15
CA GLN A 37 -10.52 6.00 -3.10
C GLN A 37 -9.83 5.74 -1.75
N ALA A 38 -8.78 4.92 -1.72
CA ALA A 38 -8.02 4.66 -0.49
C ALA A 38 -7.36 5.93 0.07
N SER A 39 -6.79 6.77 -0.82
CA SER A 39 -6.19 8.05 -0.43
C SER A 39 -7.24 9.04 0.09
N THR A 40 -8.44 9.03 -0.50
CA THR A 40 -9.57 9.87 -0.07
C THR A 40 -10.12 9.37 1.26
N ASN A 41 -10.36 8.06 1.40
CA ASN A 41 -10.83 7.43 2.63
C ASN A 41 -9.87 7.68 3.79
N ARG A 42 -8.55 7.61 3.56
CA ARG A 42 -7.55 7.95 4.58
C ARG A 42 -7.68 9.39 5.10
N ASN A 43 -8.14 10.31 4.26
CA ASN A 43 -8.33 11.71 4.63
C ASN A 43 -9.74 11.99 5.22
N THR A 44 -10.72 11.10 4.99
CA THR A 44 -12.09 11.24 5.50
C THR A 44 -12.39 10.35 6.71
N GLU A 45 -11.54 9.37 7.02
CA GLU A 45 -11.63 8.61 8.28
C GLU A 45 -11.28 9.54 9.45
N VAL A 46 -12.32 10.14 10.01
CA VAL A 46 -12.28 10.78 11.33
C VAL A 46 -12.23 9.66 12.36
N GLU A 47 -11.02 9.39 12.85
CA GLU A 47 -10.74 8.74 14.14
C GLU A 47 -11.27 7.30 14.30
N GLY A 48 -10.67 6.36 13.57
CA GLY A 48 -10.64 4.93 13.94
C GLY A 48 -9.30 4.56 14.60
N PRO A 49 -9.24 3.60 15.55
CA PRO A 49 -7.98 3.17 16.15
C PRO A 49 -7.04 2.59 15.08
N GLY A 50 -6.04 3.38 14.68
CA GLY A 50 -5.04 3.00 13.66
C GLY A 50 -5.22 3.68 12.30
N THR A 51 -6.29 4.45 12.08
CA THR A 51 -6.48 5.20 10.83
C THR A 51 -6.59 6.69 11.09
N GLY A 52 -5.43 7.32 11.07
CA GLY A 52 -5.25 8.74 10.89
C GLY A 52 -3.88 8.94 10.27
N SER A 53 -3.64 10.09 9.63
CA SER A 53 -2.29 10.53 9.27
C SER A 53 -1.36 10.26 10.46
N SER A 54 -0.32 9.45 10.27
CA SER A 54 0.68 9.16 11.30
C SER A 54 1.06 10.48 11.97
N LYS A 55 0.57 10.72 13.19
CA LYS A 55 1.02 11.84 14.01
C LYS A 55 2.41 11.45 14.48
N HIS A 56 3.41 11.69 13.64
CA HIS A 56 4.78 11.85 14.12
C HIS A 56 4.82 13.12 14.98
N GLY A 57 4.35 12.99 16.23
CA GLY A 57 4.59 13.99 17.26
C GLY A 57 6.08 14.01 17.57
N GLY A 58 6.79 15.01 17.07
CA GLY A 58 8.23 15.13 17.34
C GLY A 58 9.00 16.24 16.62
N GLY A 59 8.45 16.91 15.61
CA GLY A 59 9.10 18.06 14.97
C GLY A 59 8.51 19.38 15.46
N ARG A 60 9.07 19.95 16.51
CA ARG A 60 8.72 21.29 17.02
C ARG A 60 8.73 22.33 15.90
N CYS A 61 7.68 23.15 15.85
CA CYS A 61 7.72 24.46 15.23
C CYS A 61 8.82 25.30 15.91
N LEU A 62 9.71 25.89 15.14
CA LEU A 62 10.35 27.16 15.48
C LEU A 62 10.43 28.00 14.20
N LEU A 63 9.60 29.06 14.21
CA LEU A 63 9.64 30.36 13.51
C LEU A 63 10.03 30.38 12.03
#